data_AF-A0A939VWZ2-F1
#
_entry.id   AF-A0A939VWZ2-F1
#
_cell.length_a   1.000
_cell.length_b   1.000
_cell.length_c   1.000
_cell.angle_alpha   90.00
_cell.angle_beta   90.00
_cell.angle_gamma   90.00
#
_symmetry.space_group_name_H-M   'P 1'
#
loop_
_entity.id
_entity.type
_entity.pdbx_description
1 polymer ?
#
loop_
_entity_poly.entity_id
_entity_poly.type
_entity_poly.pdbx_seq_one_letter_code
_entity_poly.pdbx_strand_id
1 'polypeptide(L)'
;DRDRYRMWFSSRALNGIPYYRIRYAESEDGIHWTRKDSAVGIDVSESGWDSEMICYGAVFDCNGKRYMLYNGNGYGRTGFGLAVLEDE
;
A
#
# COMPACT_ATOMS: atom_id res chain seq x y z
N ASP A 1 -6.72 6.44 -12.23
CA ASP A 1 -5.97 7.16 -13.28
C ASP A 1 -6.79 7.24 -14.54
N ARG A 2 -6.39 8.08 -15.51
CA ARG A 2 -7.26 8.49 -16.64
C ARG A 2 -7.78 7.32 -17.48
N ASP A 3 -7.07 6.20 -17.49
CA ASP A 3 -7.32 5.01 -18.30
C ASP A 3 -7.62 3.75 -17.47
N ARG A 4 -7.41 3.79 -16.14
CA ARG A 4 -7.49 2.59 -15.31
C ARG A 4 -7.78 2.90 -13.85
N TYR A 5 -8.56 2.02 -13.22
CA TYR A 5 -8.72 1.99 -11.78
C TYR A 5 -7.52 1.31 -11.14
N ARG A 6 -7.07 1.89 -10.03
CA ARG A 6 -5.91 1.43 -9.27
C ARG A 6 -6.32 1.34 -7.81
N MET A 7 -5.99 0.23 -7.16
CA MET A 7 -6.33 -0.02 -5.77
C MET A 7 -5.08 -0.45 -5.02
N TRP A 8 -4.79 0.29 -3.96
CA TRP A 8 -3.91 -0.17 -2.90
C TRP A 8 -4.78 -0.68 -1.76
N PHE A 9 -4.53 -1.90 -1.30
CA PHE A 9 -5.38 -2.56 -0.32
C PHE A 9 -4.56 -3.29 0.74
N SER A 10 -5.13 -3.39 1.94
CA SER A 10 -4.53 -4.14 3.04
C SER A 10 -4.90 -5.62 2.93
N SER A 11 -3.89 -6.47 2.79
CA SER A 11 -4.07 -7.93 2.76
C SER A 11 -3.47 -8.58 3.99
N ARG A 12 -4.17 -9.57 4.53
CA ARG A 12 -3.72 -10.50 5.57
C ARG A 12 -3.86 -11.92 5.02
N ALA A 13 -3.19 -12.90 5.62
CA ALA A 13 -3.19 -14.31 5.21
C ALA A 13 -2.33 -14.62 3.97
N LEU A 14 -1.08 -14.16 4.00
CA LEU A 14 -0.04 -14.75 3.15
C LEU A 14 0.67 -15.85 3.93
N ASN A 15 1.00 -16.96 3.28
CA ASN A 15 1.70 -18.07 3.92
C ASN A 15 2.98 -17.56 4.59
N GLY A 16 3.07 -17.71 5.92
CA GLY A 16 4.21 -17.29 6.71
C GLY A 16 4.27 -15.80 7.09
N ILE A 17 3.33 -14.95 6.66
CA ILE A 17 3.28 -13.54 7.06
C ILE A 17 2.06 -13.33 7.98
N PRO A 18 2.26 -13.18 9.30
CA PRO A 18 1.16 -13.10 10.26
C PRO A 18 0.42 -11.74 10.26
N TYR A 19 1.06 -10.70 9.71
CA TYR A 19 0.57 -9.33 9.75
C TYR A 19 0.16 -8.79 8.38
N TYR A 20 -0.45 -7.60 8.39
CA TYR A 20 -0.90 -6.94 7.17
C TYR A 20 0.27 -6.49 6.27
N ARG A 21 -0.01 -6.47 4.98
CA ARG A 21 0.78 -5.81 3.95
C ARG A 21 -0.12 -5.01 3.02
N ILE A 22 0.43 -3.95 2.46
CA ILE A 22 -0.19 -3.23 1.35
C ILE A 22 0.10 -4.03 0.06
N ARG A 23 -0.93 -4.15 -0.78
CA ARG A 23 -0.90 -4.83 -2.08
C ARG A 23 -1.57 -3.97 -3.12
N TYR A 24 -1.44 -4.36 -4.38
CA TYR A 24 -1.84 -3.55 -5.51
C TYR A 24 -2.62 -4.34 -6.55
N ALA A 25 -3.67 -3.73 -7.08
CA ALA A 25 -4.50 -4.29 -8.14
C ALA A 25 -4.99 -3.20 -9.08
N GLU A 26 -5.34 -3.62 -10.28
CA GLU A 26 -5.81 -2.75 -11.35
C GLU A 26 -7.06 -3.31 -12.01
N SER A 27 -7.89 -2.42 -12.54
CA SER A 27 -9.13 -2.76 -13.21
C SER A 27 -9.46 -1.76 -14.31
N GLU A 28 -10.04 -2.23 -15.40
CA GLU A 28 -10.54 -1.38 -16.49
C GLU A 28 -11.98 -0.92 -16.23
N ASP A 29 -12.77 -1.70 -15.50
CA ASP A 29 -14.21 -1.48 -15.28
C ASP A 29 -14.60 -1.21 -13.82
N GLY A 30 -13.64 -1.29 -12.89
CA GLY A 30 -13.86 -1.14 -11.45
C GLY A 30 -14.51 -2.35 -10.77
N ILE A 31 -14.86 -3.40 -11.53
CA ILE A 31 -15.56 -4.61 -11.06
C ILE A 31 -14.61 -5.80 -11.07
N HIS A 32 -13.91 -6.03 -12.18
CA HIS A 32 -12.96 -7.12 -12.35
C HIS A 32 -11.54 -6.62 -12.10
N TRP A 33 -10.88 -7.19 -11.09
CA TRP A 33 -9.59 -6.74 -10.62
C TRP A 33 -8.51 -7.78 -10.88
N THR A 34 -7.39 -7.34 -11.47
CA THR A 34 -6.18 -8.14 -11.64
C THR A 34 -5.16 -7.72 -10.60
N ARG A 35 -4.72 -8.67 -9.75
CA ARG A 35 -3.66 -8.42 -8.76
C ARG A 35 -2.32 -8.21 -9.46
N LYS A 36 -1.58 -7.21 -9.00
CA LYS A 36 -0.22 -6.88 -9.44
C LYS A 36 0.67 -6.69 -8.22
N ASP A 37 0.78 -7.76 -7.42
CA ASP A 37 1.45 -7.71 -6.11
C ASP A 37 2.94 -7.30 -6.20
N SER A 38 3.63 -7.63 -7.29
CA SER A 38 5.03 -7.21 -7.53
C SER A 38 5.18 -5.72 -7.87
N ALA A 39 4.10 -5.04 -8.26
CA ALA A 39 4.10 -3.64 -8.66
C ALA A 39 3.64 -2.68 -7.53
N VAL A 40 3.53 -3.17 -6.29
CA VAL A 40 3.05 -2.36 -5.16
C VAL A 40 4.01 -1.21 -4.79
N GLY A 41 5.31 -1.40 -5.00
CA GLY A 41 6.33 -0.37 -4.77
C GLY A 41 6.66 -0.05 -3.31
N ILE A 42 6.05 -0.73 -2.34
CA ILE A 42 6.31 -0.54 -0.90
C ILE A 42 6.14 -1.86 -0.13
N ASP A 43 7.00 -2.07 0.86
CA ASP A 43 6.89 -3.12 1.88
C ASP A 43 7.32 -2.56 3.24
N VAL A 44 7.29 -3.39 4.28
CA VAL A 44 7.80 -3.05 5.61
C VAL A 44 9.28 -2.66 5.57
N SER A 45 9.68 -1.77 6.47
CA SER A 45 11.09 -1.46 6.69
C SER A 45 11.85 -2.67 7.24
N GLU A 46 13.18 -2.71 7.03
CA GLU A 46 14.05 -3.75 7.63
C GLU A 46 14.01 -3.73 9.16
N SER A 47 13.76 -2.56 9.76
CA SER A 47 13.63 -2.38 11.21
C SER A 47 12.81 -1.13 11.54
N GLY A 48 12.32 -1.03 12.79
CA GLY A 48 11.70 0.19 13.30
C GLY A 48 10.18 0.15 13.39
N TRP A 49 9.55 1.31 13.21
CA TRP A 49 8.15 1.55 13.58
C TRP A 49 7.14 0.88 12.62
N ASP A 50 7.54 0.52 11.40
CA ASP A 50 6.71 -0.18 10.40
C ASP A 50 7.32 -1.49 9.89
N SER A 51 8.26 -2.09 10.64
CA SER A 51 8.99 -3.29 10.20
C SER A 51 8.22 -4.61 10.29
N GLU A 52 7.15 -4.68 11.07
CA GLU A 52 6.32 -5.88 11.19
C GLU A 52 5.14 -5.83 10.22
N MET A 53 4.58 -4.64 9.99
CA MET A 53 3.42 -4.42 9.14
C MET A 53 3.24 -2.99 8.64
N ILE A 54 2.59 -2.92 7.49
CA ILE A 54 1.99 -1.70 6.94
C ILE A 54 0.53 -1.98 6.56
N CYS A 55 -0.37 -1.06 6.89
CA CYS A 55 -1.80 -1.22 6.60
C CYS A 55 -2.56 0.10 6.47
N TYR A 56 -3.83 -0.02 6.06
CA TYR A 56 -4.81 1.08 5.98
C TYR A 56 -4.33 2.26 5.13
N GLY A 57 -3.74 1.93 3.98
CA GLY A 57 -3.27 2.91 3.00
C GLY A 57 -4.38 3.83 2.50
N ALA A 58 -4.12 5.13 2.52
CA ALA A 58 -4.95 6.16 1.90
C ALA A 58 -4.12 6.89 0.84
N VAL A 59 -4.48 6.69 -0.43
CA VAL A 59 -3.77 7.25 -1.58
C VAL A 59 -4.42 8.56 -2.03
N PHE A 60 -3.61 9.59 -2.26
CA PHE A 60 -4.08 10.89 -2.71
C PHE A 60 -3.01 11.61 -3.54
N ASP A 61 -3.47 12.51 -4.41
CA ASP A 61 -2.60 13.34 -5.24
C ASP A 61 -2.53 14.77 -4.64
N CYS A 62 -1.32 15.29 -4.47
CA CYS A 62 -1.08 16.62 -3.91
C CYS A 62 0.14 17.26 -4.60
N ASN A 63 0.01 18.50 -5.06
CA ASN A 63 1.09 19.26 -5.73
C ASN A 63 1.79 18.48 -6.86
N GLY A 64 1.01 17.76 -7.67
CA GLY A 64 1.54 16.98 -8.81
C GLY A 64 2.25 15.68 -8.44
N LYS A 65 2.26 15.28 -7.16
CA LYS A 65 2.81 14.00 -6.69
C LYS A 65 1.72 13.13 -6.09
N ARG A 66 1.92 11.81 -6.16
CA ARG A 66 1.05 10.83 -5.51
C ARG A 66 1.66 10.40 -4.19
N TYR A 67 0.84 10.38 -3.15
CA TYR A 67 1.22 9.97 -1.81
C TYR A 67 0.35 8.84 -1.29
N MET A 68 0.86 8.14 -0.28
CA MET A 68 0.09 7.21 0.53
C MET A 68 0.37 7.45 2.01
N LEU A 69 -0.67 7.79 2.77
CA LEU A 69 -0.65 7.68 4.23
C LEU A 69 -0.89 6.22 4.61
N TYR A 70 -0.12 5.67 5.55
CA TYR A 70 -0.28 4.28 6.02
C TYR A 70 0.10 4.12 7.49
N ASN A 71 -0.48 3.12 8.16
CA ASN A 71 -0.16 2.78 9.55
C ASN A 71 0.98 1.77 9.63
N GLY A 72 1.85 1.92 10.64
CA GLY A 72 2.90 0.96 10.99
C GLY A 72 2.43 -0.14 11.95
N ASN A 73 3.37 -0.65 12.75
CA ASN A 73 3.18 -1.80 13.65
C ASN A 73 2.01 -1.65 14.63
N GLY A 74 1.32 -2.75 14.89
CA GLY A 74 0.17 -2.78 15.80
C GLY A 74 -0.98 -1.89 15.34
N TYR A 75 -1.29 -1.90 14.04
CA TYR A 75 -2.38 -1.13 13.43
C TYR A 75 -2.22 0.39 13.58
N GLY A 76 -0.97 0.88 13.69
CA GLY A 76 -0.66 2.29 13.92
C GLY A 76 -0.24 2.63 15.34
N ARG A 77 -0.12 1.64 16.25
CA ARG A 77 0.38 1.85 17.62
C ARG A 77 1.75 2.56 17.65
N THR A 78 2.61 2.26 16.67
CA THR A 78 3.94 2.84 16.54
C THR A 78 3.99 4.07 15.64
N GLY A 79 2.86 4.50 15.09
CA GLY A 79 2.75 5.67 14.22
C GLY A 79 2.23 5.36 12.82
N PHE A 80 2.25 6.38 11.97
CA PHE A 80 1.87 6.35 10.57
C PHE A 80 2.94 7.06 9.73
N GLY A 81 3.07 6.66 8.47
CA GLY A 81 4.02 7.23 7.52
C GLY A 81 3.36 7.82 6.30
N LEU A 82 4.16 8.52 5.51
CA LEU A 82 3.80 9.10 4.23
C LEU A 82 4.78 8.57 3.18
N ALA A 83 4.32 7.68 2.32
CA ALA A 83 5.06 7.26 1.14
C ALA A 83 4.77 8.24 -0.01
N VAL A 84 5.77 8.47 -0.85
CA VAL A 84 5.64 9.21 -2.11
C VAL A 84 5.92 8.25 -3.26
N LEU A 85 5.09 8.28 -4.29
CA LEU A 85 5.40 7.59 -5.54
C LEU A 85 6.44 8.42 -6.29
N GLU A 86 7.62 7.85 -6.49
CA GLU A 86 8.66 8.45 -7.33
C GLU A 86 8.42 8.04 -8.79
N ASP A 87 8.60 9.00 -9.70
CA ASP A 87 8.68 8.72 -11.13
C ASP A 87 10.05 8.08 -11.42
N GLU A 88 10.11 7.11 -12.33
CA GLU A 88 11.38 6.59 -12.88
C GLU A 88 12.11 7.66 -13.72
#